data_AF-A0A419DIL3-F1
#
_entry.id   AF-A0A419DIL3-F1
#
_cell.length_a   1.000
_cell.length_b   1.000
_cell.length_c   1.000
_cell.angle_alpha   90.00
_cell.angle_beta   90.00
_cell.angle_gamma   90.00
#
_symmetry.space_group_name_H-M   'P 1'
#
loop_
_entity.id
_entity.type
_entity.pdbx_description
1 polymer ?
#
loop_
_entity_poly.entity_id
_entity_poly.type
_entity_poly.pdbx_seq_one_letter_code
_entity_poly.pdbx_strand_id
1 'polypeptide(L)'
;MPQPLAIGQGCQWVWKVCYNASMRQNISVKDILKFLGMILLTGTSGLVMGFGVGYLLAALMRNQFEGWGGLVGAIIGLFVFYPVGVILGQVIFKLRHYRGSLLLGIAGVFAGAFMTMGLSYLFHLNVSSNILLPSFLVLTPLLGTAGYHLGRRKPQVETPTV
;
A
#
# COMPACT_ATOMS: atom_id res chain seq x y z
N MET A 1 41.53 44.53 -24.38
CA MET A 1 40.80 44.21 -23.13
C MET A 1 39.32 44.10 -23.47
N PRO A 2 38.74 42.90 -23.66
CA PRO A 2 37.31 42.76 -23.88
C PRO A 2 36.55 42.77 -22.54
N GLN A 3 35.46 43.52 -22.50
CA GLN A 3 34.56 43.62 -21.34
C GLN A 3 33.68 42.36 -21.21
N PRO A 4 33.34 41.91 -19.99
CA PRO A 4 32.46 40.76 -19.79
C PRO A 4 31.00 41.11 -20.10
N LEU A 5 30.38 40.29 -20.95
CA LEU A 5 28.97 40.34 -21.33
C LEU A 5 28.06 40.17 -20.11
N ALA A 6 27.10 41.09 -19.99
CA ALA A 6 26.01 41.07 -19.02
C ALA A 6 25.06 39.89 -19.29
N ILE A 7 25.35 38.73 -18.70
CA ILE A 7 24.43 37.59 -18.65
C ILE A 7 23.36 37.91 -17.61
N GLY A 8 22.14 38.13 -18.11
CA GLY A 8 21.02 38.71 -17.39
C GLY A 8 20.60 37.97 -16.11
N GLN A 9 20.15 38.77 -15.14
CA GLN A 9 19.61 38.33 -13.85
C GLN A 9 18.45 37.33 -13.94
N GLY A 10 17.83 37.15 -15.12
CA GLY A 10 16.79 36.15 -15.35
C GLY A 10 17.30 34.70 -15.29
N CYS A 11 18.54 34.43 -15.72
CA CYS A 11 19.07 33.06 -15.77
C CYS A 11 19.40 32.53 -14.36
N GLN A 12 19.78 33.42 -13.43
CA GLN A 12 20.01 33.03 -12.04
C GLN A 12 18.72 32.69 -11.28
N TRP A 13 17.60 33.35 -11.60
CA TRP A 13 16.30 33.04 -10.98
C TRP A 13 15.76 31.67 -11.41
N VAL A 14 15.83 31.34 -12.70
CA VAL A 14 15.37 30.04 -13.21
C VAL A 14 16.22 28.90 -12.62
N TRP A 15 17.54 29.09 -12.53
CA TRP A 15 18.42 28.09 -11.92
C TRP A 15 18.17 27.92 -10.42
N LYS A 16 17.93 29.00 -9.68
CA LYS A 16 17.66 28.96 -8.23
C LYS A 16 16.29 28.35 -7.91
N VAL A 17 15.28 28.56 -8.76
CA VAL A 17 13.95 27.93 -8.65
C VAL A 17 14.01 26.44 -9.01
N CYS A 18 14.68 26.06 -10.10
CA CYS A 18 14.85 24.64 -10.47
C CYS A 18 15.72 23.86 -9.48
N TYR A 19 16.78 24.47 -8.94
CA TYR A 19 17.66 23.82 -7.96
C TYR A 19 16.98 23.63 -6.60
N ASN A 20 16.20 24.61 -6.11
CA ASN A 20 15.44 24.47 -4.87
C ASN A 20 14.26 23.50 -4.97
N ALA A 21 13.65 23.35 -6.15
CA ALA A 21 12.57 22.39 -6.37
C ALA A 21 13.07 20.93 -6.41
N SER A 22 14.33 20.71 -6.79
CA SER A 22 14.89 19.36 -6.95
C SER A 22 15.59 18.81 -5.70
N MET A 23 15.92 19.63 -4.70
CA MET A 23 16.76 19.23 -3.54
C MET A 23 16.12 19.50 -2.17
N ARG A 24 14.94 18.92 -1.91
CA ARG A 24 14.48 18.69 -0.53
C ARG A 24 13.77 17.35 -0.36
N GLN A 25 14.28 16.31 -1.00
CA GLN A 25 13.96 14.93 -0.64
C GLN A 25 14.78 14.52 0.59
N ASN A 26 14.62 15.28 1.67
CA ASN A 26 15.10 14.86 2.98
C ASN A 26 14.09 13.82 3.46
N ILE A 27 14.27 12.57 3.04
CA ILE A 27 13.44 11.45 3.51
C ILE A 27 13.73 11.35 5.00
N SER A 28 12.90 12.00 5.81
CA SER A 28 13.06 11.96 7.24
C SER A 28 12.89 10.51 7.68
N VAL A 29 13.78 10.02 8.54
CA VAL A 29 13.65 8.69 9.15
C VAL A 29 12.26 8.50 9.76
N LYS A 30 11.64 9.59 10.24
CA LYS A 30 10.28 9.62 10.77
C LYS A 30 9.22 9.26 9.72
N ASP A 31 9.40 9.62 8.45
CA ASP A 31 8.44 9.35 7.39
C ASP A 31 8.57 7.90 6.88
N ILE A 32 9.79 7.37 6.81
CA ILE A 32 10.04 5.93 6.57
C ILE A 32 9.42 5.10 7.69
N LEU A 33 9.65 5.48 8.95
CA LEU A 33 9.13 4.75 10.10
C LEU A 33 7.60 4.78 10.16
N LYS A 34 6.96 5.91 9.78
CA LYS A 34 5.50 5.99 9.64
C LYS A 34 4.98 5.08 8.52
N PHE A 35 5.68 5.02 7.39
CA PHE A 35 5.28 4.17 6.27
C PHE A 35 5.39 2.68 6.64
N LEU A 36 6.51 2.27 7.23
CA LEU A 36 6.69 0.91 7.77
C LEU A 36 5.65 0.58 8.85
N GLY A 37 5.39 1.51 9.77
CA GLY A 37 4.36 1.35 10.80
C GLY A 37 2.96 1.16 10.20
N MET A 38 2.65 1.84 9.09
CA MET A 38 1.38 1.69 8.39
C MET A 38 1.26 0.32 7.70
N ILE A 39 2.33 -0.17 7.07
CA ILE A 39 2.36 -1.52 6.48
C ILE A 39 2.16 -2.58 7.56
N LEU A 40 2.89 -2.47 8.68
CA LEU A 40 2.78 -3.42 9.78
C LEU A 40 1.38 -3.41 10.40
N LEU A 41 0.77 -2.23 10.62
CA LEU A 41 -0.56 -2.16 11.22
C LEU A 41 -1.65 -2.71 10.28
N THR A 42 -1.58 -2.37 8.98
CA THR A 42 -2.55 -2.86 8.00
C THR A 42 -2.40 -4.35 7.71
N GLY A 43 -1.16 -4.86 7.68
CA GLY A 43 -0.87 -6.28 7.56
C GLY A 43 -1.33 -7.07 8.79
N THR A 44 -1.06 -6.56 10.00
CA THR A 44 -1.50 -7.21 11.26
C THR A 44 -3.02 -7.17 11.43
N SER A 45 -3.70 -6.08 11.06
CA SER A 45 -5.17 -6.03 11.06
C SER A 45 -5.77 -7.01 10.06
N GLY A 46 -5.16 -7.13 8.87
CA GLY A 46 -5.47 -8.16 7.88
C GLY A 46 -5.35 -9.57 8.45
N LEU A 47 -4.21 -9.87 9.09
CA LEU A 47 -3.94 -11.18 9.70
C LEU A 47 -4.95 -11.51 10.79
N VAL A 48 -5.19 -10.59 11.72
CA VAL A 48 -6.15 -10.77 12.82
C VAL A 48 -7.55 -11.03 12.26
N MET A 49 -7.97 -10.29 11.24
CA MET A 49 -9.29 -10.50 10.65
C MET A 49 -9.36 -11.82 9.86
N GLY A 50 -8.36 -12.13 9.04
CA GLY A 50 -8.32 -13.34 8.23
C GLY A 50 -8.28 -14.61 9.08
N PHE A 51 -7.37 -14.68 10.06
CA PHE A 51 -7.30 -15.81 10.97
C PHE A 51 -8.48 -15.85 11.95
N GLY A 52 -8.90 -14.71 12.50
CA GLY A 52 -10.01 -14.66 13.45
C GLY A 52 -11.32 -15.12 12.82
N VAL A 53 -11.63 -14.61 11.62
CA VAL A 53 -12.83 -15.01 10.88
C VAL A 53 -12.70 -16.45 10.36
N GLY A 54 -11.53 -16.84 9.84
CA GLY A 54 -11.31 -18.23 9.40
C GLY A 54 -11.48 -19.25 10.53
N TYR A 55 -10.99 -18.93 11.73
CA TYR A 55 -11.18 -19.73 12.94
C TYR A 55 -12.66 -19.80 13.36
N LEU A 56 -13.37 -18.67 13.34
CA LEU A 56 -14.81 -18.62 13.62
C LEU A 56 -15.61 -19.47 12.63
N LEU A 57 -15.31 -19.40 11.33
CA LEU A 57 -15.97 -20.23 10.31
C LEU A 57 -15.71 -21.73 10.54
N ALA A 58 -14.48 -22.10 10.89
CA ALA A 58 -14.13 -23.48 11.20
C ALA A 58 -14.88 -23.99 12.45
N ALA A 59 -15.02 -23.14 13.48
CA ALA A 59 -15.79 -23.45 14.68
C ALA A 59 -17.30 -23.65 14.37
N LEU A 60 -17.87 -22.78 13.51
CA LEU A 60 -19.26 -22.87 13.05
C LEU A 60 -19.54 -24.16 12.26
N MET A 61 -18.56 -24.68 11.52
CA MET A 61 -18.65 -25.97 10.82
C MET A 61 -18.38 -27.15 11.74
N ARG A 62 -19.21 -27.31 12.78
CA ARG A 62 -19.19 -28.46 13.73
C ARG A 62 -17.84 -28.70 14.41
N ASN A 63 -17.08 -27.65 14.74
CA ASN A 63 -15.74 -27.76 15.33
C ASN A 63 -14.78 -28.65 14.52
N GLN A 64 -14.97 -28.74 13.20
CA GLN A 64 -14.04 -29.41 12.30
C GLN A 64 -12.83 -28.50 12.04
N PHE A 65 -12.03 -28.28 13.08
CA PHE A 65 -10.76 -27.55 12.99
C PHE A 65 -9.75 -28.30 12.10
N GLU A 66 -9.89 -29.62 12.04
CA GLU A 66 -9.16 -30.50 11.14
C GLU A 66 -10.12 -31.04 10.07
N GLY A 67 -9.66 -31.10 8.82
CA GLY A 67 -10.46 -31.54 7.67
C GLY A 67 -11.06 -30.40 6.84
N TRP A 68 -12.23 -30.65 6.24
CA TRP A 68 -12.85 -29.72 5.28
C TRP A 68 -13.24 -28.38 5.89
N GLY A 69 -13.69 -28.34 7.15
CA GLY A 69 -14.07 -27.11 7.83
C GLY A 69 -12.89 -26.15 8.03
N GLY A 70 -11.75 -26.69 8.49
CA GLY A 70 -10.50 -25.93 8.63
C GLY A 70 -9.98 -25.42 7.28
N LEU A 71 -10.05 -26.24 6.22
CA LEU A 71 -9.60 -25.85 4.88
C LEU A 71 -10.46 -24.73 4.29
N VAL A 72 -11.79 -24.87 4.35
CA VAL A 72 -12.73 -23.85 3.86
C VAL A 72 -12.61 -22.57 4.70
N GLY A 73 -12.50 -22.68 6.01
CA GLY A 73 -12.29 -21.56 6.91
C GLY A 73 -10.98 -20.82 6.63
N ALA A 74 -9.88 -21.53 6.42
CA ALA A 74 -8.58 -20.94 6.09
C ALA A 74 -8.60 -20.24 4.73
N ILE A 75 -9.20 -20.86 3.70
CA ILE A 75 -9.30 -20.25 2.36
C ILE A 75 -10.16 -18.99 2.42
N ILE A 76 -11.36 -19.07 3.00
CA ILE A 76 -12.26 -17.91 3.06
C ILE A 76 -11.64 -16.80 3.94
N GLY A 77 -11.09 -17.17 5.09
CA GLY A 77 -10.41 -16.24 5.98
C GLY A 77 -9.26 -15.50 5.29
N LEU A 78 -8.39 -16.23 4.61
CA LEU A 78 -7.20 -15.64 3.98
C LEU A 78 -7.50 -14.94 2.65
N PHE A 79 -8.36 -15.47 1.79
CA PHE A 79 -8.61 -14.85 0.47
C PHE A 79 -9.63 -13.73 0.54
N VAL A 80 -10.61 -13.81 1.44
CA VAL A 80 -11.70 -12.83 1.51
C VAL A 80 -11.49 -11.88 2.68
N PHE A 81 -11.28 -12.40 3.90
CA PHE A 81 -11.24 -11.55 5.08
C PHE A 81 -9.89 -10.86 5.32
N TYR A 82 -8.77 -11.38 4.80
CA TYR A 82 -7.49 -10.69 4.87
C TYR A 82 -7.50 -9.35 4.09
N PRO A 83 -7.89 -9.28 2.79
CA PRO A 83 -8.05 -7.99 2.10
C PRO A 83 -8.98 -7.03 2.83
N VAL A 84 -10.11 -7.53 3.37
CA VAL A 84 -11.05 -6.72 4.14
C VAL A 84 -10.39 -6.16 5.40
N GLY A 85 -9.60 -6.96 6.11
CA GLY A 85 -8.87 -6.52 7.30
C GLY A 85 -7.74 -5.54 6.99
N VAL A 86 -7.09 -5.65 5.83
CA VAL A 86 -6.12 -4.66 5.35
C VAL A 86 -6.80 -3.32 5.06
N ILE A 87 -7.98 -3.34 4.42
CA ILE A 87 -8.80 -2.14 4.18
C ILE A 87 -9.23 -1.52 5.52
N LEU A 88 -9.65 -2.34 6.48
CA LEU A 88 -10.03 -1.89 7.81
C LEU A 88 -8.86 -1.19 8.52
N GLY A 89 -7.64 -1.74 8.40
CA GLY A 89 -6.43 -1.10 8.91
C GLY A 89 -6.17 0.27 8.30
N GLN A 90 -6.42 0.43 6.99
CA GLN A 90 -6.31 1.73 6.32
C GLN A 90 -7.37 2.72 6.80
N VAL A 91 -8.61 2.25 7.05
CA VAL A 91 -9.69 3.06 7.62
C VAL A 91 -9.31 3.58 9.01
N ILE A 92 -8.76 2.70 9.87
CA ILE A 92 -8.28 3.08 11.21
C ILE A 92 -7.17 4.13 11.11
N PHE A 93 -6.25 4.00 10.15
CA PHE A 93 -5.22 4.99 9.89
C PHE A 93 -5.78 6.33 9.37
N LYS A 94 -6.84 6.29 8.54
CA LYS A 94 -7.54 7.48 8.08
C LYS A 94 -8.23 8.22 9.24
N LEU A 95 -8.86 7.48 10.15
CA LEU A 95 -9.50 8.04 11.36
C LEU A 95 -8.50 8.79 12.25
N ARG A 96 -7.24 8.35 12.27
CA ARG A 96 -6.10 9.01 12.96
C ARG A 96 -5.54 10.24 12.22
N HIS A 97 -6.36 10.91 11.39
CA HIS A 97 -6.05 12.16 10.67
C HIS A 97 -4.98 12.05 9.56
N TYR A 98 -4.71 10.86 9.02
CA TYR A 98 -3.80 10.71 7.88
C TYR A 98 -4.52 10.96 6.55
N ARG A 99 -4.30 12.13 5.92
CA ARG A 99 -4.88 12.48 4.61
C ARG A 99 -4.33 11.55 3.52
N GLY A 100 -5.16 10.69 2.94
CA GLY A 100 -4.84 9.81 1.80
C GLY A 100 -6.11 9.38 1.07
N SER A 101 -5.97 8.82 -0.13
CA SER A 101 -7.14 8.36 -0.91
C SER A 101 -7.47 6.91 -0.55
N LEU A 102 -8.57 6.73 0.17
CA LEU A 102 -9.04 5.40 0.58
C LEU A 102 -9.46 4.56 -0.64
N LEU A 103 -9.96 5.22 -1.70
CA LEU A 103 -10.33 4.56 -2.95
C LEU A 103 -9.10 3.96 -3.67
N LEU A 104 -7.99 4.71 -3.75
CA LEU A 104 -6.75 4.18 -4.31
C LEU A 104 -6.12 3.12 -3.39
N GLY A 105 -6.31 3.24 -2.07
CA GLY A 105 -5.88 2.22 -1.11
C GLY A 105 -6.59 0.88 -1.34
N ILE A 106 -7.91 0.90 -1.49
CA ILE A 106 -8.70 -0.29 -1.83
C ILE A 106 -8.26 -0.88 -3.17
N ALA A 107 -8.12 -0.04 -4.21
CA ALA A 107 -7.63 -0.49 -5.51
C ALA A 107 -6.25 -1.15 -5.42
N GLY A 108 -5.35 -0.59 -4.60
CA GLY A 108 -4.03 -1.16 -4.33
C GLY A 108 -4.09 -2.52 -3.61
N VAL A 109 -5.02 -2.70 -2.66
CA VAL A 109 -5.22 -4.00 -1.98
C VAL A 109 -5.65 -5.07 -2.98
N PHE A 110 -6.65 -4.78 -3.82
CA PHE A 110 -7.06 -5.72 -4.87
C PHE A 110 -5.95 -5.97 -5.88
N ALA A 111 -5.24 -4.92 -6.30
CA ALA A 111 -4.09 -5.06 -7.20
C ALA A 111 -3.01 -5.98 -6.60
N GLY A 112 -2.70 -5.88 -5.30
CA GLY A 112 -1.76 -6.77 -4.63
C GLY A 112 -2.23 -8.23 -4.59
N ALA A 113 -3.52 -8.45 -4.32
CA ALA A 113 -4.12 -9.78 -4.35
C ALA A 113 -4.05 -10.42 -5.76
N PHE A 114 -4.49 -9.68 -6.78
CA PHE A 114 -4.44 -10.13 -8.18
C PHE A 114 -3.01 -10.31 -8.70
N MET A 115 -2.10 -9.41 -8.31
CA MET A 115 -0.69 -9.51 -8.69
C MET A 115 -0.04 -10.75 -8.09
N THR A 116 -0.43 -11.16 -6.88
CA THR A 116 0.05 -12.43 -6.30
C THR A 116 -0.47 -13.64 -7.06
N MET A 117 -1.74 -13.63 -7.48
CA MET A 117 -2.29 -14.67 -8.37
C MET A 117 -1.59 -14.67 -9.73
N GLY A 118 -1.30 -13.50 -10.30
CA GLY A 118 -0.52 -13.38 -11.53
C GLY A 118 0.90 -13.94 -11.38
N LEU A 119 1.59 -13.63 -10.29
CA LEU A 119 2.91 -14.20 -9.98
C LEU A 119 2.84 -15.72 -9.81
N SER A 120 1.76 -16.24 -9.23
CA SER A 120 1.54 -17.69 -9.08
C SER A 120 1.54 -18.41 -10.43
N TYR A 121 0.94 -17.77 -11.43
CA TYR A 121 0.84 -18.29 -12.79
C TYR A 121 2.15 -18.10 -13.56
N LEU A 122 2.77 -16.93 -13.48
CA LEU A 122 3.95 -16.58 -14.28
C LEU A 122 5.22 -17.33 -13.86
N PHE A 123 5.42 -17.49 -12.55
CA PHE A 123 6.64 -18.10 -11.99
C PHE A 123 6.46 -19.57 -11.61
N HIS A 124 5.32 -20.20 -11.95
CA HIS A 124 4.96 -21.54 -11.46
C HIS A 124 5.14 -21.70 -9.94
N LEU A 125 4.94 -20.61 -9.18
CA LEU A 125 5.07 -20.60 -7.72
C LEU A 125 3.95 -21.41 -7.03
N ASN A 126 2.98 -21.91 -7.78
CA ASN A 126 1.95 -22.84 -7.31
C ASN A 126 2.53 -24.15 -6.75
N VAL A 127 3.78 -24.49 -7.07
CA VAL A 127 4.46 -25.70 -6.56
C VAL A 127 4.92 -25.52 -5.10
N SER A 128 5.06 -24.29 -4.60
CA SER A 128 5.55 -24.01 -3.24
C SER A 128 4.64 -23.02 -2.50
N SER A 129 3.72 -23.56 -1.71
CA SER A 129 2.85 -22.78 -0.82
C SER A 129 3.64 -21.92 0.18
N ASN A 130 4.86 -22.35 0.52
CA ASN A 130 5.78 -21.65 1.42
C ASN A 130 6.23 -20.28 0.89
N ILE A 131 6.18 -20.06 -0.43
CA ILE A 131 6.56 -18.79 -1.05
C ILE A 131 5.33 -17.98 -1.43
N LEU A 132 4.27 -18.66 -1.88
CA LEU A 132 3.04 -18.00 -2.32
C LEU A 132 2.33 -17.23 -1.20
N LEU A 133 2.19 -17.87 -0.05
CA LEU A 133 1.47 -17.33 1.10
C LEU A 133 2.15 -16.08 1.70
N PRO A 134 3.46 -16.07 2.01
CA PRO A 134 4.12 -14.84 2.47
C PRO A 134 4.15 -13.76 1.39
N SER A 135 4.24 -14.11 0.10
CA SER A 135 4.15 -13.12 -0.97
C SER A 135 2.80 -12.40 -0.98
N PHE A 136 1.70 -13.15 -0.82
CA PHE A 136 0.35 -12.59 -0.70
C PHE A 136 0.24 -11.66 0.52
N LEU A 137 0.76 -12.12 1.66
CA LEU A 137 0.75 -11.38 2.92
C LEU A 137 1.54 -10.08 2.83
N VAL A 138 2.64 -10.02 2.08
CA VAL A 138 3.47 -8.82 1.94
C VAL A 138 2.96 -7.90 0.83
N LEU A 139 2.68 -8.41 -0.38
CA LEU A 139 2.29 -7.56 -1.51
C LEU A 139 0.99 -6.82 -1.26
N THR A 140 0.00 -7.48 -0.66
CA THR A 140 -1.34 -6.91 -0.48
C THR A 140 -1.34 -5.63 0.38
N PRO A 141 -0.77 -5.61 1.60
CA PRO A 141 -0.66 -4.37 2.38
C PRO A 141 0.37 -3.40 1.78
N LEU A 142 1.41 -3.87 1.10
CA LEU A 142 2.40 -3.00 0.44
C LEU A 142 1.76 -2.18 -0.70
N LEU A 143 1.06 -2.84 -1.63
CA LEU A 143 0.37 -2.15 -2.72
C LEU A 143 -0.83 -1.35 -2.21
N GLY A 144 -1.53 -1.84 -1.19
CA GLY A 144 -2.61 -1.09 -0.53
C GLY A 144 -2.11 0.22 0.09
N THR A 145 -1.00 0.18 0.84
CA THR A 145 -0.40 1.37 1.45
C THR A 145 0.22 2.30 0.40
N ALA A 146 0.85 1.77 -0.64
CA ALA A 146 1.33 2.55 -1.78
C ALA A 146 0.20 3.29 -2.50
N GLY A 147 -0.91 2.60 -2.79
CA GLY A 147 -2.12 3.19 -3.36
C GLY A 147 -2.71 4.29 -2.49
N TYR A 148 -2.81 4.04 -1.18
CA TYR A 148 -3.30 5.03 -0.22
C TYR A 148 -2.47 6.33 -0.22
N HIS A 149 -1.15 6.20 -0.36
CA HIS A 149 -0.21 7.32 -0.43
C HIS A 149 -0.21 8.06 -1.77
N LEU A 150 -0.40 7.36 -2.90
CA LEU A 150 -0.43 7.96 -4.24
C LEU A 150 -1.55 8.99 -4.38
N GLY A 151 -2.70 8.76 -3.74
CA GLY A 151 -3.82 9.70 -3.74
C GLY A 151 -3.60 11.00 -2.96
N ARG A 152 -2.41 11.23 -2.38
CA ARG A 152 -2.05 12.51 -1.76
C ARG A 152 -1.78 13.63 -2.78
N ARG A 153 -1.49 13.29 -4.04
CA ARG A 153 -1.31 14.29 -5.10
C ARG A 153 -2.69 14.72 -5.61
N LYS A 154 -3.20 15.85 -5.11
CA LYS A 154 -4.24 16.57 -5.86
C LYS A 154 -3.61 17.11 -7.14
N PRO A 155 -4.25 16.98 -8.32
CA PRO A 155 -3.83 17.77 -9.48
C PRO A 155 -3.92 19.24 -9.08
N GLN A 156 -2.85 20.00 -9.32
CA GLN A 156 -2.93 21.45 -9.29
C GLN A 156 -3.83 21.84 -10.45
N VAL A 157 -5.07 22.19 -10.15
CA VAL A 157 -5.91 22.89 -11.11
C VAL A 157 -5.29 24.28 -11.21
N GLU A 158 -4.43 24.47 -12.22
CA GLU A 158 -4.05 25.80 -12.68
C GLU A 158 -5.35 26.48 -13.10
N THR A 159 -5.89 27.34 -12.22
CA THR A 159 -6.93 28.28 -12.60
C THR A 159 -6.30 29.26 -13.60
N PRO A 160 -6.71 29.28 -14.88
CA PRO A 160 -6.28 30.34 -15.77
C PRO A 160 -6.82 31.65 -15.21
N THR A 161 -5.91 32.56 -14.84
CA THR A 161 -6.23 33.96 -14.57
C THR A 161 -6.69 34.57 -15.89
N VAL A 162 -7.98 34.96 -15.93
CA VAL A 162 -8.55 35.81 -16.99
C VAL A 162 -8.07 37.24 -16.78
#